data_AF-A0A3B4EL72-F1
#
_entry.id   AF-A0A3B4EL72-F1
#
_cell.length_a   1.000
_cell.length_b   1.000
_cell.length_c   1.000
_cell.angle_alpha   90.00
_cell.angle_beta   90.00
_cell.angle_gamma   90.00
#
_symmetry.space_group_name_H-M   'P 1'
#
loop_
_entity.id
_entity.type
_entity.pdbx_description
1 polymer ?
#
loop_
_entity_poly.entity_id
_entity_poly.type
_entity_poly.pdbx_seq_one_letter_code
_entity_poly.pdbx_strand_id
1 'polypeptide(L)'
;MWALLSYLARLLVHITRESFIFSLQILLIQNTRVLVQAVSLIRQYKSMPTHGIGRYKYLLPKEQPKKKKEKVQMKQIKAATGTEYGVLNVSVSGYDLTLVEHYSQYIHNLCNRLDIKVDESYALPTKSTEVMVMPDQGTKMYVDVVLRTHERVVQISQMKAALAPVFMEVLLKNQPEGVQLSIKEHTEADYQTRFKTRPELEGLLAQIG
;
A
#
# COMPACT_ATOMS: atom_id res chain seq x y z
N MET A 1 80.04 22.00 -40.46
CA MET A 1 79.34 20.70 -40.62
C MET A 1 78.29 20.44 -39.53
N TRP A 2 78.50 20.83 -38.26
CA TRP A 2 77.57 20.56 -37.15
C TRP A 2 76.30 21.46 -37.09
N ALA A 3 76.35 22.69 -37.62
CA ALA A 3 75.21 23.61 -37.61
C ALA A 3 74.07 23.22 -38.57
N LEU A 4 74.39 22.57 -39.70
CA LEU A 4 73.38 22.08 -40.66
C LEU A 4 72.62 20.86 -40.13
N LEU A 5 73.31 19.97 -39.42
CA LEU A 5 72.71 18.78 -38.79
C LEU A 5 71.76 19.17 -37.65
N SER A 6 72.09 20.19 -36.84
CA SER A 6 71.18 20.66 -35.79
C SER A 6 69.96 21.39 -36.33
N TYR A 7 70.10 22.11 -37.46
CA TYR A 7 68.99 22.76 -38.13
C TYR A 7 68.01 21.75 -38.75
N LEU A 8 68.52 20.71 -39.41
CA LEU A 8 67.70 19.63 -39.96
C LEU A 8 67.01 18.81 -38.86
N ALA A 9 67.67 18.52 -37.74
CA ALA A 9 67.06 17.85 -36.60
C ALA A 9 65.92 18.69 -35.97
N ARG A 10 66.11 20.00 -35.83
CA ARG A 10 65.06 20.91 -35.34
C ARG A 10 63.89 21.00 -36.32
N LEU A 11 64.16 21.03 -37.63
CA LEU A 11 63.13 21.05 -38.67
C LEU A 11 62.30 19.75 -38.65
N LEU A 12 62.95 18.60 -38.49
CA LEU A 12 62.29 17.29 -38.42
C LEU A 12 61.43 17.12 -37.16
N VAL A 13 61.90 17.62 -36.01
CA VAL A 13 61.10 17.68 -34.76
C VAL A 13 59.90 18.62 -34.90
N HIS A 14 60.05 19.75 -35.60
CA HIS A 14 58.95 20.66 -35.85
C HIS A 14 57.89 20.05 -36.78
N ILE A 15 58.32 19.37 -37.85
CA ILE A 15 57.42 18.68 -38.79
C ILE A 15 56.66 17.54 -38.10
N THR A 16 57.33 16.75 -37.26
CA THR A 16 56.70 15.65 -36.50
C THR A 16 55.76 16.15 -35.41
N ARG A 17 56.06 17.29 -34.76
CA ARG A 17 55.11 17.95 -33.83
C ARG A 17 53.87 18.50 -34.54
N GLU A 18 54.04 19.19 -35.66
CA GLU A 18 52.94 19.74 -36.47
C GLU A 18 52.01 18.62 -36.95
N SER A 19 52.57 17.52 -37.48
CA SER A 19 51.79 16.37 -37.93
C SER A 19 51.11 15.61 -36.79
N PHE A 20 51.69 15.58 -35.58
CA PHE A 20 51.05 15.03 -34.39
C PHE A 20 49.89 15.91 -33.88
N ILE A 21 50.04 17.24 -33.90
CA ILE A 21 48.96 18.17 -33.53
C ILE A 21 47.81 18.04 -34.54
N PHE A 22 48.13 17.96 -35.83
CA PHE A 22 47.14 17.81 -36.88
C PHE A 22 46.35 16.49 -36.75
N SER A 23 47.03 15.38 -36.43
CA SER A 23 46.35 14.08 -36.22
C SER A 23 45.49 14.08 -34.95
N LEU A 24 45.95 14.71 -33.86
CA LEU A 24 45.17 14.87 -32.62
C LEU A 24 43.90 15.71 -32.86
N GLN A 25 44.01 16.76 -33.67
CA GLN A 25 42.91 17.66 -34.01
C GLN A 25 41.88 16.97 -34.92
N ILE A 26 42.32 16.15 -35.88
CA ILE A 26 41.43 15.29 -36.67
C ILE A 26 40.68 14.31 -35.77
N LEU A 27 41.35 13.70 -34.80
CA LEU A 27 40.74 12.72 -33.89
C LEU A 27 39.68 13.35 -32.98
N LEU A 28 39.93 14.58 -32.48
CA LEU A 28 38.93 15.37 -31.74
C LEU A 28 37.72 15.77 -32.60
N ILE A 29 37.93 16.13 -33.86
CA ILE A 29 36.85 16.47 -34.81
C ILE A 29 36.00 15.23 -35.14
N GLN A 30 36.62 14.06 -35.30
CA GLN A 30 35.87 12.82 -35.52
C GLN A 30 35.03 12.44 -34.29
N ASN A 31 35.58 12.56 -33.09
CA ASN A 31 34.85 12.26 -31.85
C ASN A 31 33.65 13.18 -31.60
N THR A 32 33.79 14.48 -31.92
CA THR A 32 32.69 15.45 -31.80
C THR A 32 31.60 15.19 -32.84
N ARG A 33 31.93 14.77 -34.07
CA ARG A 33 30.94 14.38 -35.09
C ARG A 33 30.13 13.16 -34.69
N VAL A 34 30.77 12.12 -34.13
CA VAL A 34 30.08 10.91 -33.65
C VAL A 34 29.10 11.25 -32.53
N LEU A 35 29.49 12.10 -31.57
CA LEU A 35 28.60 12.56 -30.50
C LEU A 35 27.42 13.38 -31.04
N VAL A 36 27.66 14.30 -31.98
CA VAL A 36 26.59 15.09 -32.61
C VAL A 36 25.60 14.19 -33.37
N GLN A 37 26.10 13.16 -34.07
CA GLN A 37 25.29 12.21 -34.81
C GLN A 37 24.49 11.26 -33.89
N ALA A 38 25.06 10.85 -32.76
CA ALA A 38 24.34 10.10 -31.74
C ALA A 38 23.21 10.94 -31.11
N VAL A 39 23.44 12.23 -30.85
CA VAL A 39 22.42 13.15 -30.32
C VAL A 39 21.32 13.44 -31.34
N SER A 40 21.65 13.51 -32.65
CA SER A 40 20.64 13.73 -33.70
C SER A 40 19.72 12.52 -33.90
N LEU A 41 20.24 11.29 -33.84
CA LEU A 41 19.45 10.04 -33.89
C LEU A 41 18.45 9.94 -32.72
N ILE A 42 18.85 10.34 -31.51
CA ILE A 42 17.96 10.38 -30.32
C ILE A 42 16.81 11.37 -30.52
N ARG A 43 17.07 12.52 -31.16
CA ARG A 43 16.03 13.52 -31.48
C ARG A 43 15.08 13.03 -32.57
N GLN A 44 15.59 12.37 -33.61
CA GLN A 44 14.78 11.80 -34.70
C GLN A 44 13.82 10.71 -34.21
N TYR A 45 14.23 9.86 -33.27
CA TYR A 45 13.35 8.83 -32.72
C TYR A 45 12.16 9.40 -31.93
N LYS A 46 12.30 10.57 -31.30
CA LYS A 46 11.17 11.24 -30.62
C LYS A 46 10.09 11.74 -31.57
N SER A 47 10.45 12.03 -32.82
CA SER A 47 9.52 12.41 -33.89
C SER A 47 8.93 11.21 -34.66
N MET A 48 9.31 9.98 -34.34
CA MET A 48 8.78 8.78 -35.00
C MET A 48 7.39 8.41 -34.48
N PRO A 49 6.52 7.83 -35.33
CA PRO A 49 5.18 7.41 -34.91
C PRO A 49 5.21 6.29 -33.85
N THR A 50 6.32 5.56 -33.73
CA THR A 50 6.54 4.52 -32.73
C THR A 50 7.07 5.05 -31.39
N HIS A 51 7.25 6.38 -31.26
CA HIS A 51 7.74 6.98 -30.03
C HIS A 51 6.78 6.72 -28.87
N GLY A 52 7.28 6.11 -27.80
CA GLY A 52 6.50 5.90 -26.58
C GLY A 52 5.67 4.61 -26.56
N ILE A 53 5.81 3.72 -27.55
CA ILE A 53 5.15 2.40 -27.56
C ILE A 53 5.43 1.57 -26.29
N GLY A 54 6.63 1.72 -25.71
CA GLY A 54 7.04 1.04 -24.47
C GLY A 54 6.72 1.82 -23.18
N ARG A 55 5.99 2.93 -23.24
CA ARG A 55 5.56 3.62 -22.02
C ARG A 55 4.47 2.78 -21.37
N TYR A 56 4.74 2.22 -20.21
CA TYR A 56 3.77 1.41 -19.45
C TYR A 56 3.38 2.05 -18.12
N LYS A 57 4.14 3.04 -17.62
CA LYS A 57 3.92 3.65 -16.31
C LYS A 57 2.55 4.31 -16.14
N TYR A 58 1.88 4.71 -17.22
CA TYR A 58 0.53 5.26 -17.16
C TYR A 58 -0.56 4.19 -17.05
N LEU A 59 -0.25 2.94 -17.39
CA LEU A 59 -1.14 1.79 -17.20
C LEU A 59 -1.15 1.33 -15.74
N LEU A 60 -0.10 1.67 -14.99
CA LEU A 60 0.01 1.36 -13.57
C LEU A 60 -0.62 2.48 -12.73
N PRO A 61 -1.31 2.13 -11.63
CA PRO A 61 -1.71 3.11 -10.63
C PRO A 61 -0.49 3.90 -10.13
N LYS A 62 -0.64 5.20 -9.91
CA LYS A 62 0.44 6.03 -9.36
C LYS A 62 0.78 5.52 -7.96
N GLU A 63 1.99 5.00 -7.78
CA GLU A 63 2.49 4.63 -6.46
C GLU A 63 2.55 5.89 -5.58
N GLN A 64 1.78 5.91 -4.49
CA GLN A 64 1.96 6.91 -3.46
C GLN A 64 3.32 6.67 -2.77
N PRO A 65 4.09 7.72 -2.45
CA PRO A 65 5.39 7.55 -1.81
C PRO A 65 5.22 6.73 -0.52
N LYS A 66 5.98 5.62 -0.41
CA LYS A 66 6.01 4.78 0.78
C LYS A 66 6.49 5.62 1.97
N LYS A 67 5.57 6.21 2.74
CA LYS A 67 5.91 6.95 3.96
C LYS A 67 6.67 6.00 4.90
N LYS A 68 7.89 6.38 5.30
CA LYS A 68 8.76 5.63 6.23
C LYS A 68 8.01 5.35 7.53
N LYS A 69 7.58 4.10 7.79
CA LYS A 69 7.01 3.62 9.09
C LYS A 69 6.29 4.70 9.91
N GLU A 70 5.50 5.53 9.24
CA GLU A 70 4.91 6.73 9.81
C GLU A 70 3.53 6.30 10.27
N LYS A 71 3.21 6.59 11.54
CA LYS A 71 1.93 6.34 12.22
C LYS A 71 0.80 6.20 11.20
N VAL A 72 0.17 5.03 11.11
CA VAL A 72 -0.94 4.77 10.18
C VAL A 72 -1.93 5.93 10.32
N GLN A 73 -1.92 6.82 9.32
CA GLN A 73 -2.81 7.97 9.29
C GLN A 73 -4.17 7.45 8.86
N MET A 74 -5.21 7.86 9.59
CA MET A 74 -6.57 7.47 9.26
C MET A 74 -6.88 7.88 7.81
N LYS A 75 -7.27 6.90 6.99
CA LYS A 75 -7.74 7.17 5.63
C LYS A 75 -9.07 7.93 5.74
N GLN A 76 -9.29 8.91 4.87
CA GLN A 76 -10.57 9.62 4.81
C GLN A 76 -11.71 8.62 4.57
N ILE A 77 -12.71 8.64 5.46
CA ILE A 77 -13.90 7.81 5.33
C ILE A 77 -14.70 8.34 4.14
N LYS A 78 -14.94 7.49 3.14
CA LYS A 78 -15.81 7.86 2.02
C LYS A 78 -17.26 7.89 2.51
N ALA A 79 -17.90 9.05 2.37
CA ALA A 79 -19.32 9.20 2.67
C ALA A 79 -20.19 8.42 1.66
N ALA A 80 -21.38 8.02 2.09
CA ALA A 80 -22.37 7.39 1.22
C ALA A 80 -22.83 8.37 0.14
N THR A 81 -22.99 7.85 -1.08
CA THR A 81 -23.62 8.56 -2.21
C THR A 81 -25.01 7.97 -2.43
N GLY A 82 -25.93 8.68 -3.10
CA GLY A 82 -27.31 8.19 -3.31
C GLY A 82 -27.42 6.82 -4.00
N THR A 83 -26.37 6.35 -4.67
CA THR A 83 -26.32 5.05 -5.38
C THR A 83 -25.39 4.02 -4.73
N GLU A 84 -24.52 4.44 -3.81
CA GLU A 84 -23.44 3.62 -3.26
C GLU A 84 -23.27 3.87 -1.77
N TYR A 85 -23.19 2.80 -0.99
CA TYR A 85 -22.80 2.88 0.40
C TYR A 85 -21.34 3.31 0.52
N GLY A 86 -21.05 4.01 1.63
CA GLY A 86 -19.70 4.46 1.97
C GLY A 86 -18.79 3.30 2.38
N VAL A 87 -18.05 3.50 3.48
CA VAL A 87 -17.23 2.44 4.07
C VAL A 87 -18.04 1.69 5.12
N LEU A 88 -18.15 0.38 4.97
CA LEU A 88 -18.84 -0.50 5.91
C LEU A 88 -17.85 -1.47 6.55
N ASN A 89 -18.04 -1.71 7.84
CA ASN A 89 -17.32 -2.70 8.62
C ASN A 89 -18.23 -3.92 8.79
N VAL A 90 -17.84 -5.04 8.21
CA VAL A 90 -18.46 -6.34 8.45
C VAL A 90 -17.66 -7.03 9.56
N SER A 91 -18.21 -7.04 10.78
CA SER A 91 -17.57 -7.69 11.92
C SER A 91 -18.16 -9.08 12.16
N VAL A 92 -17.25 -10.01 12.45
CA VAL A 92 -17.53 -11.41 12.75
C VAL A 92 -16.94 -11.68 14.11
N SER A 93 -17.78 -12.02 15.09
CA SER A 93 -17.36 -12.39 16.43
C SER A 93 -17.76 -13.81 16.78
N GLY A 94 -16.94 -14.52 17.54
CA GLY A 94 -17.22 -15.88 17.98
C GLY A 94 -16.24 -16.36 19.05
N TYR A 95 -16.57 -17.47 19.70
CA TYR A 95 -15.72 -18.07 20.73
C TYR A 95 -14.61 -18.93 20.15
N ASP A 96 -14.86 -19.59 19.02
CA ASP A 96 -13.86 -20.37 18.29
C ASP A 96 -13.14 -19.49 17.28
N LEU A 97 -11.81 -19.39 17.42
CA LEU A 97 -10.95 -18.65 16.51
C LEU A 97 -11.03 -19.18 15.08
N THR A 98 -11.07 -20.50 14.90
CA THR A 98 -10.96 -21.15 13.59
C THR A 98 -12.19 -20.87 12.72
N LEU A 99 -13.38 -20.95 13.32
CA LEU A 99 -14.64 -20.62 12.64
C LEU A 99 -14.68 -19.15 12.22
N VAL A 100 -14.27 -18.24 13.11
CA VAL A 100 -14.26 -16.80 12.83
C VAL A 100 -13.26 -16.45 11.71
N GLU A 101 -12.07 -17.06 11.70
CA GLU A 101 -11.08 -16.86 10.64
C GLU A 101 -11.56 -17.41 9.29
N HIS A 102 -12.09 -18.63 9.28
CA HIS A 102 -12.58 -19.26 8.06
C HIS A 102 -13.77 -18.48 7.48
N TYR A 103 -14.69 -18.01 8.32
CA TYR A 103 -15.82 -17.20 7.86
C TYR A 103 -15.37 -15.82 7.36
N SER A 104 -14.41 -15.17 8.01
CA SER A 104 -13.80 -13.93 7.49
C SER A 104 -13.13 -14.13 6.13
N GLN A 105 -12.43 -15.25 5.94
CA GLN A 105 -11.85 -15.62 4.64
C GLN A 105 -12.92 -15.85 3.58
N TYR A 106 -14.02 -16.51 3.93
CA TYR A 106 -15.17 -16.70 3.05
C TYR A 106 -15.76 -15.36 2.60
N ILE A 107 -16.00 -14.43 3.53
CA ILE A 107 -16.51 -13.07 3.24
C ILE A 107 -15.56 -12.33 2.30
N HIS A 108 -14.26 -12.35 2.58
CA HIS A 108 -13.25 -11.71 1.75
C HIS A 108 -13.26 -12.27 0.31
N ASN A 109 -13.35 -13.59 0.16
CA ASN A 109 -13.41 -14.25 -1.14
C ASN A 109 -14.74 -13.96 -1.87
N LEU A 110 -15.85 -13.88 -1.14
CA LEU A 110 -17.15 -13.50 -1.70
C LEU A 110 -17.11 -12.08 -2.24
N CYS A 111 -16.54 -11.13 -1.50
CA CYS A 111 -16.36 -9.75 -1.97
C CYS A 111 -15.54 -9.69 -3.27
N ASN A 112 -14.44 -10.45 -3.35
CA ASN A 112 -13.62 -10.52 -4.56
C ASN A 112 -14.37 -11.12 -5.75
N ARG A 113 -15.27 -12.07 -5.53
CA ARG A 113 -16.10 -12.67 -6.59
C ARG A 113 -17.23 -11.77 -7.07
N LEU A 114 -17.73 -10.90 -6.19
CA LEU A 114 -18.79 -9.93 -6.48
C LEU A 114 -18.23 -8.58 -6.98
N ASP A 115 -16.92 -8.49 -7.24
CA ASP A 115 -16.21 -7.26 -7.59
C ASP A 115 -16.45 -6.10 -6.59
N ILE A 116 -16.62 -6.44 -5.31
CA ILE A 116 -16.74 -5.47 -4.20
C ILE A 116 -15.34 -5.13 -3.72
N LYS A 117 -15.03 -3.84 -3.64
CA LYS A 117 -13.74 -3.37 -3.18
C LYS A 117 -13.58 -3.59 -1.67
N VAL A 118 -12.62 -4.45 -1.31
CA VAL A 118 -12.18 -4.61 0.09
C VAL A 118 -11.03 -3.63 0.34
N ASP A 119 -11.20 -2.74 1.33
CA ASP A 119 -10.17 -1.79 1.70
C ASP A 119 -9.12 -2.44 2.61
N GLU A 120 -9.58 -3.09 3.69
CA GLU A 120 -8.74 -3.73 4.71
C GLU A 120 -9.47 -4.93 5.34
N SER A 121 -8.73 -5.97 5.70
CA SER A 121 -9.22 -7.06 6.55
C SER A 121 -8.26 -7.23 7.72
N TYR A 122 -8.78 -7.15 8.94
CA TYR A 122 -7.97 -7.12 10.16
C TYR A 122 -8.63 -7.84 11.33
N ALA A 123 -7.84 -8.09 12.36
CA ALA A 123 -8.28 -8.70 13.61
C ALA A 123 -8.39 -7.64 14.70
N LEU A 124 -9.42 -7.77 15.55
CA LEU A 124 -9.51 -7.02 16.79
C LEU A 124 -8.89 -7.83 17.94
N PRO A 125 -8.38 -7.14 18.99
CA PRO A 125 -7.82 -7.83 20.15
C PRO A 125 -8.88 -8.70 20.83
N THR A 126 -8.48 -9.93 21.17
CA THR A 126 -9.37 -10.91 21.79
C THR A 126 -9.78 -10.45 23.19
N LYS A 127 -11.08 -10.55 23.47
CA LYS A 127 -11.65 -10.21 24.78
C LYS A 127 -11.82 -11.48 25.60
N SER A 128 -11.14 -11.59 26.74
CA SER A 128 -11.31 -12.68 27.70
C SER A 128 -12.33 -12.28 28.75
N THR A 129 -13.41 -13.05 28.87
CA THR A 129 -14.45 -12.88 29.89
C THR A 129 -14.45 -14.06 30.83
N GLU A 130 -14.23 -13.81 32.11
CA GLU A 130 -14.29 -14.83 33.15
C GLU A 130 -15.75 -15.02 33.58
N VAL A 131 -16.25 -16.24 33.45
CA VAL A 131 -17.60 -16.60 33.86
C VAL A 131 -17.53 -17.07 35.31
N MET A 132 -18.22 -16.33 36.19
CA MET A 132 -18.31 -16.65 37.61
C MET A 132 -19.65 -17.30 37.91
N VAL A 133 -19.63 -18.45 38.56
CA VAL A 133 -20.81 -19.23 38.94
C VAL A 133 -20.99 -19.18 40.45
N MET A 134 -22.22 -18.97 40.89
CA MET A 134 -22.61 -19.05 42.30
C MET A 134 -23.04 -20.50 42.61
N PRO A 135 -22.46 -21.14 43.63
CA PRO A 135 -22.85 -22.50 44.01
C PRO A 135 -24.21 -22.51 44.73
N ASP A 136 -24.96 -23.60 44.59
CA ASP A 136 -26.32 -23.76 45.15
C ASP A 136 -26.41 -23.62 46.67
N GLN A 137 -25.30 -23.82 47.38
CA GLN A 137 -25.21 -23.78 48.85
C GLN A 137 -24.13 -22.81 49.36
N GLY A 138 -23.93 -21.67 48.70
CA GLY A 138 -23.02 -20.64 49.21
C GLY A 138 -23.07 -19.31 48.44
N THR A 139 -22.71 -18.22 49.12
CA THR A 139 -22.74 -16.85 48.56
C THR A 139 -21.47 -16.48 47.79
N LYS A 140 -20.40 -17.27 47.92
CA LYS A 140 -19.10 -16.97 47.30
C LYS A 140 -19.09 -17.43 45.84
N MET A 141 -18.83 -16.52 44.92
CA MET A 141 -18.68 -16.85 43.50
C MET A 141 -17.31 -17.47 43.21
N TYR A 142 -17.28 -18.45 42.30
CA TYR A 142 -16.06 -19.08 41.80
C TYR A 142 -15.97 -18.94 40.28
N VAL A 143 -14.75 -18.82 39.76
CA VAL A 143 -14.50 -18.78 38.31
C VAL A 143 -14.63 -20.21 37.78
N ASP A 144 -15.56 -20.40 36.84
CA ASP A 144 -15.81 -21.71 36.22
C ASP A 144 -15.03 -21.82 34.90
N VAL A 145 -15.24 -20.87 33.99
CA VAL A 145 -14.64 -20.91 32.64
C VAL A 145 -14.19 -19.52 32.20
N VAL A 146 -13.06 -19.46 31.50
CA VAL A 146 -12.59 -18.26 30.81
C VAL A 146 -12.95 -18.36 29.33
N LEU A 147 -13.96 -17.58 28.90
CA LEU A 147 -14.38 -17.51 27.51
C LEU A 147 -13.54 -16.47 26.76
N ARG A 148 -13.02 -16.85 25.60
CA ARG A 148 -12.28 -15.95 24.71
C ARG A 148 -13.15 -15.62 23.52
N THR A 149 -13.38 -14.33 23.29
CA THR A 149 -14.15 -13.85 22.13
C THR A 149 -13.18 -13.26 21.12
N HIS A 150 -13.13 -13.87 19.95
CA HIS A 150 -12.33 -13.43 18.81
C HIS A 150 -13.21 -12.64 17.84
N GLU A 151 -12.67 -11.55 17.32
CA GLU A 151 -13.40 -10.69 16.38
C GLU A 151 -12.53 -10.34 15.17
N ARG A 152 -13.11 -10.49 13.97
CA ARG A 152 -12.49 -10.16 12.69
C ARG A 152 -13.37 -9.16 11.97
N VAL A 153 -12.75 -8.20 11.30
CA VAL A 153 -13.48 -7.15 10.58
C VAL A 153 -12.97 -7.09 9.16
N VAL A 154 -13.91 -7.17 8.22
CA VAL A 154 -13.67 -6.93 6.79
C VAL A 154 -14.26 -5.57 6.44
N GLN A 155 -13.41 -4.64 6.06
CA GLN A 155 -13.78 -3.29 5.67
C GLN A 155 -14.00 -3.25 4.16
N ILE A 156 -15.24 -3.00 3.76
CA ILE A 156 -15.66 -2.90 2.36
C ILE A 156 -15.95 -1.44 2.01
N SER A 157 -15.65 -1.05 0.78
CA SER A 157 -15.99 0.28 0.25
C SER A 157 -16.71 0.19 -1.08
N GLN A 158 -17.46 1.24 -1.42
CA GLN A 158 -18.09 1.39 -2.74
C GLN A 158 -19.09 0.27 -3.06
N MET A 159 -19.86 -0.17 -2.06
CA MET A 159 -20.89 -1.19 -2.25
C MET A 159 -22.13 -0.55 -2.89
N LYS A 160 -22.56 -1.05 -4.04
CA LYS A 160 -23.76 -0.57 -4.73
C LYS A 160 -25.02 -0.84 -3.89
N ALA A 161 -25.93 0.12 -3.85
CA ALA A 161 -27.16 -0.01 -3.06
C ALA A 161 -28.01 -1.23 -3.46
N ALA A 162 -28.04 -1.56 -4.76
CA ALA A 162 -28.75 -2.73 -5.27
C ALA A 162 -28.12 -4.08 -4.88
N LEU A 163 -26.81 -4.14 -4.65
CA LEU A 163 -26.11 -5.38 -4.28
C LEU A 163 -26.09 -5.62 -2.78
N ALA A 164 -26.22 -4.57 -1.98
CA ALA A 164 -26.24 -4.65 -0.51
C ALA A 164 -27.25 -5.68 0.05
N PRO A 165 -28.54 -5.69 -0.33
CA PRO A 165 -29.48 -6.66 0.22
C PRO A 165 -29.12 -8.10 -0.15
N VAL A 166 -28.69 -8.34 -1.39
CA VAL A 166 -28.25 -9.67 -1.86
C VAL A 166 -27.02 -10.13 -1.07
N PHE A 167 -26.07 -9.23 -0.85
CA PHE A 167 -24.88 -9.52 -0.06
C PHE A 167 -25.24 -9.89 1.39
N MET A 168 -26.10 -9.11 2.05
CA MET A 168 -26.54 -9.41 3.42
C MET A 168 -27.26 -10.76 3.50
N GLU A 169 -28.14 -11.04 2.54
CA GLU A 169 -28.88 -12.29 2.49
C GLU A 169 -27.96 -13.51 2.32
N VAL A 170 -26.96 -13.42 1.45
CA VAL A 170 -25.96 -14.48 1.25
C VAL A 170 -25.13 -14.69 2.53
N LEU A 171 -24.74 -13.62 3.22
CA LEU A 171 -24.02 -13.74 4.49
C LEU A 171 -24.88 -14.44 5.55
N LEU A 172 -26.11 -13.99 5.77
CA LEU A 172 -27.00 -14.56 6.78
C LEU A 172 -27.30 -16.04 6.51
N LYS A 173 -27.50 -16.43 5.23
CA LYS A 173 -27.74 -17.83 4.86
C LYS A 173 -26.54 -18.75 5.09
N ASN A 174 -25.33 -18.21 4.98
CA ASN A 174 -24.09 -18.97 5.14
C ASN A 174 -23.43 -18.75 6.51
N GLN A 175 -24.14 -18.13 7.46
CA GLN A 175 -23.62 -17.87 8.79
C GLN A 175 -23.48 -19.18 9.58
N PRO A 176 -22.26 -19.54 10.03
CA PRO A 176 -22.05 -20.75 10.81
C PRO A 176 -22.54 -20.59 12.26
N GLU A 177 -22.77 -21.72 12.93
CA GLU A 177 -23.17 -21.75 14.33
C GLU A 177 -22.09 -21.16 15.25
N GLY A 178 -22.52 -20.48 16.32
CA GLY A 178 -21.61 -19.88 17.30
C GLY A 178 -20.84 -18.64 16.80
N VAL A 179 -21.13 -18.18 15.59
CA VAL A 179 -20.60 -16.93 15.03
C VAL A 179 -21.70 -15.88 14.97
N GLN A 180 -21.38 -14.68 15.43
CA GLN A 180 -22.24 -13.50 15.36
C GLN A 180 -21.71 -12.55 14.29
N LEU A 181 -22.59 -12.18 13.36
CA LEU A 181 -22.33 -11.23 12.30
C LEU A 181 -22.91 -9.86 12.68
N SER A 182 -22.13 -8.79 12.52
CA SER A 182 -22.61 -7.42 12.68
C SER A 182 -22.08 -6.53 11.56
N ILE A 183 -22.92 -5.65 11.03
CA ILE A 183 -22.55 -4.78 9.91
C ILE A 183 -22.87 -3.35 10.31
N LYS A 184 -21.84 -2.51 10.32
CA LYS A 184 -21.90 -1.13 10.81
C LYS A 184 -21.17 -0.20 9.84
N GLU A 185 -21.58 1.06 9.83
CA GLU A 185 -20.83 2.10 9.13
C GLU A 185 -19.50 2.37 9.84
N HIS A 186 -18.44 2.56 9.07
CA HIS A 186 -17.12 2.78 9.63
C HIS A 186 -17.04 4.16 10.28
N THR A 187 -16.80 4.19 11.59
CA THR A 187 -16.69 5.43 12.37
C THR A 187 -15.26 5.64 12.89
N GLU A 188 -14.89 6.88 13.22
CA GLU A 188 -13.58 7.20 13.83
C GLU A 188 -13.34 6.44 15.14
N ALA A 189 -14.38 6.19 15.92
CA ALA A 189 -14.31 5.39 17.14
C ALA A 189 -13.87 3.94 16.88
N ASP A 190 -14.35 3.32 15.79
CA ASP A 190 -13.96 1.95 15.41
C ASP A 190 -12.48 1.88 15.01
N TYR A 191 -11.97 2.96 14.39
CA TYR A 191 -10.56 3.08 14.07
C TYR A 191 -9.72 3.23 15.34
N GLN A 192 -10.14 4.07 16.28
CA GLN A 192 -9.43 4.28 17.55
C GLN A 192 -9.40 3.03 18.43
N THR A 193 -10.44 2.19 18.38
CA THR A 193 -10.52 0.93 19.13
C THR A 193 -9.38 -0.05 18.78
N ARG A 194 -8.75 0.09 17.61
CA ARG A 194 -7.59 -0.71 17.21
C ARG A 194 -6.30 -0.31 17.95
N PHE A 195 -6.25 0.88 18.52
CA PHE A 195 -5.06 1.44 19.15
C PHE A 195 -5.11 1.30 20.68
N LYS A 196 -3.94 1.29 21.29
CA LYS A 196 -3.83 1.35 22.75
C LYS A 196 -4.32 2.72 23.24
N THR A 197 -5.08 2.71 24.32
CA THR A 197 -5.47 3.92 25.04
C THR A 197 -4.22 4.65 25.53
N ARG A 198 -4.30 5.99 25.60
CA ARG A 198 -3.20 6.86 26.04
C ARG A 198 -3.61 7.57 27.33
N PRO A 199 -3.42 6.93 28.49
CA PRO A 199 -3.90 7.47 29.77
C PRO A 199 -3.25 8.83 30.12
N GLU A 200 -2.03 9.09 29.66
CA GLU A 200 -1.37 10.40 29.85
C GLU A 200 -2.10 11.55 29.15
N LEU A 201 -2.62 11.32 27.93
CA LEU A 201 -3.38 12.35 27.20
C LEU A 201 -4.77 12.56 27.81
N GLU A 202 -5.42 11.48 28.24
CA GLU A 202 -6.72 11.55 28.93
C GLU A 202 -6.58 12.30 30.25
N GLY A 203 -5.50 12.06 31.00
CA GLY A 203 -5.18 12.78 32.23
C GLY A 203 -4.92 14.27 32.01
N LEU A 204 -4.22 14.64 30.93
CA LEU A 204 -4.00 16.05 30.57
C LEU A 204 -5.29 16.74 30.13
N LEU A 205 -6.14 16.06 29.35
CA LEU A 205 -7.45 16.61 28.95
C LEU A 205 -8.35 16.82 30.17
N ALA A 206 -8.34 15.89 31.12
CA ALA A 206 -9.10 16.01 32.36
C ALA A 206 -8.59 17.11 33.32
N GLN A 207 -7.36 17.60 33.14
CA GLN A 207 -6.81 18.74 33.90
C GLN A 207 -7.11 20.09 33.24
N ILE A 208 -7.39 20.09 31.94
CA ILE A 208 -7.68 21.30 31.15
C ILE A 208 -9.18 21.57 31.10
N GLY A 209 -10.02 20.53 31.16
CA GLY A 209 -11.49 20.63 31.24
C GLY A 209 -11.98 20.80 32.66
#